data_AF-A0A2E6Q1D3-F1
#
_entry.id   AF-A0A2E6Q1D3-F1
#
_cell.length_a   1.000
_cell.length_b   1.000
_cell.length_c   1.000
_cell.angle_alpha   90.00
_cell.angle_beta   90.00
_cell.angle_gamma   90.00
#
_symmetry.space_group_name_H-M   'P 1'
#
loop_
_entity.id
_entity.type
_entity.pdbx_description
1 polymer ?
#
loop_
_entity_poly.entity_id
_entity_poly.type
_entity_poly.pdbx_seq_one_letter_code
_entity_poly.pdbx_strand_id
1 'polypeptide(L)'
;MAKFKFDGQYLKEGSRVVANVKGDHIRKERGSTVAANLKDDHIRDGRGSTVIANLKGENIRKERGSTRIARMRDVDGDIDGPGRLVKAALWLYFVR
;
A
#
# COMPACT_ATOMS: atom_id res chain seq x y z
N MET A 1 -9.04 -16.87 0.58
CA MET A 1 -9.70 -15.75 -0.14
C MET A 1 -9.25 -14.48 0.56
N ALA A 2 -8.79 -13.47 -0.17
CA ALA A 2 -8.27 -12.24 0.43
C ALA A 2 -9.37 -11.54 1.24
N LYS A 3 -9.01 -11.05 2.43
CA LYS A 3 -9.96 -10.36 3.33
C LYS A 3 -10.31 -8.98 2.80
N PHE A 4 -9.33 -8.31 2.19
CA PHE A 4 -9.48 -6.98 1.62
C PHE A 4 -9.56 -7.06 0.09
N LYS A 5 -10.34 -6.15 -0.49
CA LYS A 5 -10.45 -5.97 -1.93
C LYS A 5 -10.11 -4.55 -2.31
N PHE A 6 -9.13 -4.40 -3.20
CA PHE A 6 -8.78 -3.14 -3.82
C PHE A 6 -9.35 -3.09 -5.24
N ASP A 7 -10.19 -2.10 -5.52
CA ASP A 7 -10.86 -1.95 -6.83
C ASP A 7 -10.15 -0.97 -7.78
N GLY A 8 -8.93 -0.55 -7.44
CA GLY A 8 -8.18 0.48 -8.18
C GLY A 8 -8.37 1.89 -7.60
N GLN A 9 -9.41 2.11 -6.79
CA GLN A 9 -9.65 3.39 -6.13
C GLN A 9 -9.82 3.25 -4.62
N TYR A 10 -10.45 2.18 -4.14
CA TYR A 10 -10.80 1.96 -2.74
C TYR A 10 -10.32 0.60 -2.27
N LEU A 11 -9.68 0.58 -1.10
CA LEU A 11 -9.47 -0.63 -0.33
C LEU A 11 -10.69 -0.85 0.56
N LYS A 12 -11.30 -2.03 0.42
CA LYS A 12 -12.53 -2.40 1.13
C LYS A 12 -12.31 -3.65 1.97
N GLU A 13 -12.88 -3.63 3.16
CA GLU A 13 -13.09 -4.80 4.02
C GLU A 13 -14.60 -5.06 4.06
N GLY A 14 -15.07 -5.99 3.24
CA GLY A 14 -16.51 -6.14 2.98
C GLY A 14 -17.12 -4.86 2.38
N SER A 15 -18.09 -4.26 3.07
CA SER A 15 -18.75 -3.00 2.66
C SER A 15 -18.03 -1.73 3.12
N ARG A 16 -17.08 -1.85 4.06
CA ARG A 16 -16.37 -0.70 4.64
C ARG A 16 -15.20 -0.30 3.77
N VAL A 17 -15.08 1.00 3.47
CA VAL A 17 -13.87 1.57 2.85
C VAL A 17 -12.86 1.92 3.94
N VAL A 18 -11.67 1.31 3.89
CA VAL A 18 -10.60 1.54 4.88
C VAL A 18 -9.53 2.50 4.35
N ALA A 19 -9.33 2.54 3.03
CA ALA A 19 -8.43 3.48 2.38
C ALA A 19 -8.92 3.83 0.97
N ASN A 20 -8.45 4.96 0.44
CA ASN A 20 -8.64 5.35 -0.94
C ASN A 20 -7.31 5.77 -1.59
N VAL A 21 -7.27 5.65 -2.91
CA VAL A 21 -6.12 5.99 -3.74
C VAL A 21 -6.53 7.11 -4.69
N LYS A 22 -5.75 8.18 -4.71
CA LYS A 22 -5.93 9.28 -5.67
C LYS A 22 -4.59 9.73 -6.20
N GLY A 23 -4.31 9.37 -7.46
CA GLY A 23 -3.00 9.54 -8.07
C GLY A 23 -1.96 8.70 -7.34
N ASP A 24 -0.90 9.34 -6.89
CA ASP A 24 0.19 8.78 -6.10
C ASP A 24 -0.09 8.72 -4.59
N HIS A 25 -1.22 9.23 -4.13
CA HIS A 25 -1.53 9.32 -2.71
C HIS A 25 -2.42 8.17 -2.23
N ILE A 26 -2.00 7.52 -1.14
CA ILE A 26 -2.81 6.63 -0.31
C ILE A 26 -3.42 7.44 0.83
N ARG A 27 -4.74 7.35 1.00
CA ARG A 27 -5.52 8.17 1.93
C ARG A 27 -6.40 7.32 2.82
N LYS A 28 -6.71 7.84 4.00
CA LYS A 28 -7.56 7.16 4.99
C LYS A 28 -9.04 7.20 4.58
N GLU A 29 -9.70 6.05 4.62
CA GLU A 29 -11.13 5.87 4.39
C GLU A 29 -11.63 6.58 3.11
N ARG A 30 -12.63 7.46 3.21
CA ARG A 30 -13.11 8.31 2.10
C ARG A 30 -12.56 9.75 2.17
N GLY A 31 -11.67 10.02 3.11
CA GLY A 31 -11.16 11.36 3.40
C GLY A 31 -9.99 11.80 2.51
N SER A 32 -9.46 12.98 2.83
CA SER A 32 -8.30 13.60 2.17
C SER A 32 -6.99 13.46 2.95
N THR A 33 -7.03 12.86 4.14
CA THR A 33 -5.85 12.61 4.99
C THR A 33 -4.94 11.60 4.30
N VAL A 34 -3.76 12.06 3.89
CA VAL A 34 -2.75 11.25 3.22
C VAL A 34 -1.99 10.44 4.26
N ALA A 35 -2.01 9.12 4.10
CA ALA A 35 -1.19 8.19 4.90
C ALA A 35 0.17 7.96 4.24
N ALA A 36 0.20 7.85 2.91
CA ALA A 36 1.42 7.64 2.16
C ALA A 36 1.37 8.31 0.78
N ASN A 37 2.53 8.57 0.20
CA ASN A 37 2.69 8.90 -1.21
C ASN A 37 3.64 7.91 -1.89
N LEU A 38 3.40 7.66 -3.17
CA LEU A 38 4.13 6.70 -3.97
C LEU A 38 4.97 7.42 -5.00
N LYS A 39 6.26 7.09 -5.07
CA LYS A 39 7.12 7.63 -6.14
C LYS A 39 8.19 6.62 -6.51
N ASP A 40 8.28 6.35 -7.81
CA ASP A 40 9.13 5.31 -8.38
C ASP A 40 8.74 3.94 -7.80
N ASP A 41 9.67 3.26 -7.13
CA ASP A 41 9.46 2.04 -6.36
C ASP A 41 9.33 2.27 -4.84
N HIS A 42 9.25 3.53 -4.41
CA HIS A 42 9.22 3.92 -3.01
C HIS A 42 7.82 4.19 -2.48
N ILE A 43 7.62 3.79 -1.22
CA ILE A 43 6.48 4.14 -0.38
C ILE A 43 6.99 5.13 0.65
N ARG A 44 6.39 6.33 0.67
CA ARG A 44 6.83 7.45 1.50
C ARG A 44 5.76 7.85 2.49
N ASP A 45 6.19 8.34 3.64
CA ASP A 45 5.29 8.71 4.72
C ASP A 45 4.56 10.03 4.47
N GLY A 46 3.24 10.01 4.66
CA GLY A 46 2.37 11.16 4.46
C GLY A 46 2.57 11.82 3.10
N ARG A 47 2.81 13.15 3.11
CA ARG A 47 3.15 13.96 1.92
C ARG A 47 4.66 14.23 1.79
N GLY A 48 5.48 13.67 2.66
CA GLY A 48 6.91 13.94 2.73
C GLY A 48 7.74 13.11 1.74
N SER A 49 9.06 13.27 1.85
CA SER A 49 10.05 12.51 1.06
C SER A 49 10.67 11.33 1.83
N THR A 50 10.29 11.13 3.09
CA THR A 50 10.76 10.04 3.96
C THR A 50 10.28 8.70 3.41
N VAL A 51 11.20 7.88 2.91
CA VAL A 51 10.91 6.54 2.41
C VAL A 51 10.83 5.58 3.58
N ILE A 52 9.69 4.90 3.73
CA ILE A 52 9.50 3.88 4.77
C ILE A 52 9.67 2.45 4.22
N ALA A 53 9.45 2.28 2.91
CA ALA A 53 9.63 1.00 2.24
C ALA A 53 9.88 1.19 0.73
N ASN A 54 10.47 0.17 0.11
CA ASN A 54 10.61 0.07 -1.34
C ASN A 54 10.18 -1.31 -1.84
N LEU A 55 9.67 -1.35 -3.07
CA LEU A 55 9.29 -2.59 -3.75
C LEU A 55 10.33 -2.97 -4.80
N LYS A 56 11.10 -4.03 -4.55
CA LYS A 56 12.09 -4.55 -5.50
C LYS A 56 11.79 -5.98 -5.91
N GLY A 57 11.30 -6.15 -7.14
CA GLY A 57 10.76 -7.43 -7.61
C GLY A 57 9.60 -7.86 -6.71
N GLU A 58 9.66 -9.07 -6.18
CA GLU A 58 8.65 -9.61 -5.27
C GLU A 58 8.83 -9.19 -3.80
N ASN A 59 9.86 -8.42 -3.46
CA ASN A 59 10.20 -8.13 -2.08
C ASN A 59 9.83 -6.70 -1.71
N ILE A 60 9.12 -6.56 -0.60
CA ILE A 60 8.92 -5.29 0.09
C ILE A 60 10.07 -5.17 1.09
N ARG A 61 10.84 -4.09 0.99
CA ARG A 61 12.06 -3.84 1.76
C ARG A 61 11.91 -2.60 2.62
N LYS A 62 12.60 -2.58 3.76
CA LYS A 62 12.59 -1.46 4.70
C LYS A 62 13.33 -0.25 4.10
N GLU A 63 12.71 0.92 4.20
CA GLU A 63 13.27 2.21 3.78
C GLU A 63 13.87 2.15 2.37
N ARG A 64 15.14 2.56 2.21
CA ARG A 64 15.92 2.45 0.95
C ARG A 64 16.85 1.23 0.95
N GLY A 65 16.77 0.39 1.97
CA GLY A 65 17.70 -0.73 2.18
C GLY A 65 17.34 -1.98 1.38
N SER A 66 18.10 -3.04 1.64
CA SER A 66 17.90 -4.39 1.09
C SER A 66 17.15 -5.33 2.04
N THR A 67 16.96 -4.93 3.31
CA THR A 67 16.28 -5.73 4.34
C THR A 67 14.83 -5.96 3.97
N ARG A 68 14.47 -7.19 3.64
CA ARG A 68 13.10 -7.59 3.32
C ARG A 68 12.23 -7.62 4.57
N ILE A 69 11.03 -7.04 4.48
CA ILE A 69 10.01 -7.08 5.53
C ILE A 69 8.79 -7.93 5.15
N ALA A 70 8.51 -8.09 3.85
CA ALA A 70 7.42 -8.94 3.35
C ALA A 70 7.65 -9.29 1.87
N ARG A 71 6.85 -10.22 1.33
CA ARG A 71 6.77 -10.49 -0.11
C ARG A 71 5.41 -10.08 -0.66
N MET A 72 5.35 -9.80 -1.96
CA MET A 72 4.09 -9.50 -2.64
C MET A 72 3.06 -10.63 -2.52
N ARG A 73 3.50 -11.90 -2.48
CA ARG A 73 2.58 -13.03 -2.24
C ARG A 73 1.83 -12.92 -0.90
N ASP A 74 2.46 -12.33 0.12
CA ASP A 74 1.87 -12.18 1.44
C ASP A 74 0.79 -11.08 1.35
N VAL A 75 1.11 -9.98 0.65
CA VAL A 75 0.16 -8.91 0.30
C VAL A 75 -1.01 -9.43 -0.54
N ASP A 76 -0.75 -10.25 -1.55
CA ASP A 76 -1.77 -10.81 -2.44
C ASP A 76 -2.67 -11.84 -1.71
N GLY A 77 -2.17 -12.44 -0.63
CA GLY A 77 -2.95 -13.28 0.27
C GLY A 77 -3.98 -12.47 1.08
N ASP A 78 -3.65 -11.23 1.44
CA ASP A 78 -4.50 -10.36 2.25
C ASP A 78 -5.37 -9.41 1.43
N ILE A 79 -4.87 -8.94 0.28
CA ILE A 79 -5.48 -7.94 -0.60
C ILE A 79 -5.60 -8.50 -2.02
N ASP A 80 -6.84 -8.73 -2.47
CA ASP A 80 -7.15 -8.95 -3.88
C ASP A 80 -7.26 -7.60 -4.61
N GLY A 81 -6.73 -7.51 -5.83
CA GLY A 81 -6.82 -6.30 -6.65
C GLY A 81 -5.57 -5.93 -7.46
N PRO A 82 -5.65 -4.84 -8.23
CA PRO A 82 -4.58 -4.41 -9.14
C PRO A 82 -3.50 -3.58 -8.44
N GLY A 83 -2.37 -3.37 -9.13
CA GLY A 83 -1.34 -2.40 -8.71
C GLY A 83 -0.42 -2.90 -7.58
N ARG A 84 0.79 -3.33 -7.93
CA ARG A 84 1.72 -3.94 -6.96
C ARG A 84 2.21 -2.98 -5.88
N LEU A 85 2.76 -1.84 -6.27
CA LEU A 85 3.27 -0.83 -5.32
C LEU A 85 2.14 -0.25 -4.46
N VAL A 86 0.99 -0.01 -5.07
CA VAL A 86 -0.21 0.48 -4.37
C VAL A 86 -0.67 -0.53 -3.33
N LYS A 87 -0.80 -1.81 -3.69
CA LYS A 87 -1.14 -2.87 -2.73
C LYS A 87 -0.12 -2.98 -1.60
N ALA A 88 1.18 -2.90 -1.90
CA ALA A 88 2.21 -2.92 -0.87
C ALA A 88 2.04 -1.77 0.14
N ALA A 89 1.73 -0.56 -0.34
CA ALA A 89 1.48 0.59 0.54
C ALA A 89 0.19 0.47 1.34
N LEU A 90 -0.89 -0.01 0.70
CA LEU A 90 -2.16 -0.30 1.36
C LEU A 90 -1.99 -1.34 2.47
N TRP A 91 -1.23 -2.40 2.19
CA TRP A 91 -0.95 -3.46 3.16
C TRP A 91 -0.15 -2.94 4.36
N LEU A 92 0.91 -2.16 4.11
CA LEU A 92 1.76 -1.61 5.17
C LEU A 92 1.04 -0.66 6.13
N TYR A 93 0.05 0.11 5.66
CA TYR A 93 -0.62 1.13 6.49
C TYR A 93 -1.97 0.70 7.05
N PHE A 94 -2.66 -0.27 6.45
CA PHE A 94 -4.06 -0.56 6.77
C PHE A 94 -4.35 -2.05 7.01
N VAL A 95 -3.38 -2.94 6.84
CA VAL A 95 -3.59 -4.39 6.96
C VAL A 95 -2.62 -5.06 7.91
N ARG A 96 -1.31 -4.81 7.75
CA ARG A 96 -0.23 -5.38 8.58
C ARG A 96 -0.33 -4.97 10.04
#